data_AF-A0A2E2PJ08-F1
#
_entry.id   AF-A0A2E2PJ08-F1
#
_cell.length_a   1.000
_cell.length_b   1.000
_cell.length_c   1.000
_cell.angle_alpha   90.00
_cell.angle_beta   90.00
_cell.angle_gamma   90.00
#
_symmetry.space_group_name_H-M   'P 1'
#
loop_
_entity.id
_entity.type
_entity.pdbx_description
1 polymer ?
#
loop_
_entity_poly.entity_id
_entity_poly.type
_entity_poly.pdbx_seq_one_letter_code
_entity_poly.pdbx_strand_id
1 'polypeptide(L)'
;MKFRINFLIIILFVSILFAFMGNSKLMNYFNFDNQKELKINSKVNQYGKIKKVNIECRIDNEIINRDNIDTERECYYKCSNKEVVRVDTSIGYPCEKLIIEVRDRKNKNK
;
A
#
# COMPACT_ATOMS: atom_id res chain seq x y z
N MET A 1 -46.75 -29.81 14.93
CA MET A 1 -45.44 -29.92 15.63
C MET A 1 -44.23 -29.74 14.71
N LYS A 2 -44.21 -30.29 13.48
CA LYS A 2 -43.06 -30.20 12.53
C LYS A 2 -42.61 -28.77 12.16
N PHE A 3 -43.56 -27.83 12.03
CA PHE A 3 -43.26 -26.44 11.66
C PHE A 3 -42.45 -25.67 12.73
N ARG A 4 -42.66 -26.00 14.01
CA ARG A 4 -41.93 -25.38 15.13
C ARG A 4 -40.47 -25.84 15.22
N ILE A 5 -40.20 -27.09 14.82
CA ILE A 5 -38.85 -27.66 14.80
C ILE A 5 -38.03 -27.01 13.67
N ASN A 6 -38.62 -26.84 12.49
CA ASN A 6 -37.94 -26.18 11.36
C ASN A 6 -37.62 -24.70 11.66
N PHE A 7 -38.50 -23.99 12.35
CA PHE A 7 -38.26 -22.60 12.74
C PHE A 7 -37.10 -22.46 13.74
N LEU A 8 -36.97 -23.40 14.70
CA LEU A 8 -35.86 -23.43 15.64
C LEU A 8 -34.51 -23.71 14.95
N ILE A 9 -34.50 -24.58 13.94
CA ILE A 9 -33.29 -24.88 13.16
C ILE A 9 -32.82 -23.65 12.39
N ILE A 10 -33.73 -22.87 11.80
CA ILE A 10 -33.39 -21.64 11.07
C ILE A 10 -32.79 -20.59 11.99
N ILE A 11 -33.35 -20.40 13.19
CA ILE A 11 -32.82 -19.44 14.18
C ILE A 11 -31.40 -19.83 14.60
N LEU A 12 -31.15 -21.12 14.85
CA LEU A 12 -29.82 -21.62 15.18
C LEU A 12 -28.83 -21.35 14.03
N PHE A 13 -29.24 -21.60 12.79
CA PHE A 13 -28.38 -21.37 11.63
C PHE A 13 -28.02 -19.89 11.44
N VAL A 14 -28.99 -18.98 11.61
CA VAL A 14 -28.77 -17.53 11.51
C VAL A 14 -27.84 -17.02 12.63
N SER A 15 -27.98 -17.55 13.86
CA SER A 15 -27.10 -17.17 14.97
C SER A 15 -25.64 -17.58 14.76
N ILE A 16 -25.40 -18.74 14.13
CA ILE A 16 -24.07 -19.22 13.79
C ILE A 16 -23.43 -18.31 12.74
N LEU A 17 -24.17 -17.92 11.69
CA LEU A 17 -23.66 -17.01 10.65
C LEU A 17 -23.27 -15.63 11.23
N PHE A 18 -24.07 -15.08 12.15
CA PHE A 18 -23.74 -13.83 12.83
C PHE A 18 -22.47 -13.94 13.71
N ALA A 19 -22.26 -15.08 14.38
CA ALA A 19 -21.05 -15.31 15.17
C ALA A 19 -19.78 -15.42 14.31
N PHE A 20 -19.88 -15.97 13.10
CA PHE A 20 -18.76 -16.01 12.14
C PHE A 20 -18.42 -14.62 11.57
N MET A 21 -19.40 -13.74 11.32
CA MET A 21 -19.15 -12.36 10.88
C MET A 21 -18.58 -11.47 11.99
N GLY A 22 -18.94 -11.71 13.26
CA GLY A 22 -18.43 -10.93 14.41
C GLY A 22 -16.96 -11.18 14.76
N ASN A 23 -16.36 -12.27 14.26
CA ASN A 23 -14.98 -12.66 14.54
C ASN A 23 -13.98 -12.32 13.43
N SER A 24 -14.40 -11.67 12.34
CA SER A 24 -13.44 -11.10 11.40
C SER A 24 -12.81 -9.83 12.00
N LYS A 25 -11.87 -9.99 12.94
CA LYS A 25 -10.72 -9.10 13.04
C LYS A 25 -9.87 -9.27 11.77
N LEU A 26 -10.44 -8.91 10.62
CA LEU A 26 -9.73 -8.78 9.35
C LEU A 26 -9.40 -7.29 9.14
N MET A 27 -8.81 -6.69 10.17
CA MET A 27 -8.25 -5.36 10.12
C MET A 27 -6.95 -5.42 10.91
N ASN A 28 -5.91 -5.98 10.30
CA ASN A 28 -4.51 -5.88 10.72
C ASN A 28 -3.63 -6.48 9.61
N TYR A 29 -3.59 -5.82 8.45
CA TYR A 29 -2.57 -6.11 7.44
C TYR A 29 -1.64 -4.91 7.19
N PHE A 30 -1.51 -3.95 8.09
CA PHE A 30 -0.46 -2.92 7.94
C PHE A 30 0.05 -2.43 9.30
N ASN A 31 0.56 -3.36 10.12
CA ASN A 31 1.52 -3.00 11.17
C ASN A 31 2.82 -3.71 10.85
N PHE A 32 3.68 -3.05 10.07
CA PHE A 32 5.09 -3.41 9.99
C PHE A 32 5.93 -2.15 10.14
N ASP A 33 6.04 -1.73 11.41
CA ASP A 33 7.20 -1.01 11.91
C ASP A 33 8.44 -1.81 11.55
N ASN A 34 9.17 -1.33 10.55
CA ASN A 34 10.57 -1.63 10.34
C ASN A 34 11.15 -0.50 9.50
N GLN A 35 11.51 0.59 10.19
CA GLN A 35 12.60 1.46 9.79
C GLN A 35 13.88 0.60 9.75
N LYS A 36 14.13 -0.07 8.64
CA LYS A 36 15.49 -0.45 8.29
C LYS A 36 16.04 0.68 7.45
N GLU A 37 16.76 1.60 8.08
CA GLU A 37 17.71 2.44 7.37
C GLU A 37 18.68 1.50 6.65
N LEU A 38 18.45 1.28 5.36
CA LEU A 38 19.34 0.49 4.51
C LEU A 38 20.70 1.17 4.51
N LYS A 39 21.70 0.49 5.10
CA LYS A 39 23.12 0.82 4.95
C LYS A 39 23.40 1.04 3.46
N ILE A 40 23.67 2.30 3.12
CA ILE A 40 24.05 2.72 1.78
C ILE A 40 25.35 2.00 1.42
N ASN A 41 25.28 0.91 0.66
CA ASN A 41 26.43 0.30 0.02
C ASN A 41 26.86 1.17 -1.17
N SER A 42 27.39 2.35 -0.87
CA SER A 42 27.98 3.21 -1.88
C SER A 42 29.33 2.63 -2.32
N LYS A 43 29.37 1.95 -3.46
CA LYS A 43 30.63 1.75 -4.19
C LYS A 43 31.11 3.13 -4.66
N VAL A 44 32.07 3.68 -3.93
CA VAL A 44 32.68 4.98 -4.21
C VAL A 44 33.69 4.79 -5.33
N ASN A 45 33.26 4.97 -6.58
CA ASN A 45 34.20 5.23 -7.66
C ASN A 45 34.58 6.72 -7.57
N GLN A 46 35.82 6.98 -7.17
CA GLN A 46 36.48 8.28 -7.37
C GLN A 46 36.39 8.68 -8.85
N TYR A 47 36.45 9.99 -9.15
CA TYR A 47 36.09 10.64 -10.42
C TYR A 47 34.61 11.04 -10.56
N GLY A 48 34.26 12.22 -10.05
CA GLY A 48 33.29 13.19 -10.62
C GLY A 48 31.88 12.75 -11.03
N LYS A 49 31.49 11.48 -10.84
CA LYS A 49 30.24 10.91 -11.35
C LYS A 49 29.12 11.15 -10.38
N ILE A 50 28.03 11.73 -10.89
CA ILE A 50 26.72 11.80 -10.25
C ILE A 50 26.39 10.40 -9.72
N LYS A 51 26.31 10.27 -8.39
CA LYS A 51 25.96 8.99 -7.77
C LYS A 51 24.44 8.84 -7.86
N LYS A 52 23.98 7.95 -8.72
CA LYS A 52 22.58 7.50 -8.73
C LYS A 52 22.29 6.75 -7.44
N VAL A 53 21.22 7.12 -6.76
CA VAL A 53 20.73 6.48 -5.54
C VAL A 53 19.33 5.98 -5.80
N ASN A 54 19.09 4.72 -5.46
CA ASN A 54 17.77 4.13 -5.47
C ASN A 54 17.11 4.42 -4.12
N ILE A 55 15.92 5.02 -4.16
CA ILE A 55 15.14 5.37 -2.98
C ILE A 55 13.86 4.54 -3.03
N GLU A 56 13.60 3.82 -1.95
CA GLU A 56 12.34 3.08 -1.80
C GLU A 56 11.24 4.03 -1.36
N CYS A 57 10.15 4.09 -2.13
CA CYS A 57 8.98 4.88 -1.80
C CYS A 57 7.80 3.95 -1.52
N ARG A 58 7.14 4.15 -0.38
CA ARG A 58 6.02 3.32 0.07
C ARG A 58 4.70 4.00 -0.25
N ILE A 59 3.69 3.22 -0.63
CA ILE A 59 2.35 3.77 -0.86
C ILE A 59 1.84 4.43 0.43
N ASP A 60 1.34 5.65 0.29
CA ASP A 60 0.77 6.47 1.36
C ASP A 60 -0.74 6.60 1.16
N ASN A 61 -1.16 6.89 -0.08
CA ASN A 61 -2.57 7.00 -0.43
C ASN A 61 -2.86 6.54 -1.86
N GLU A 62 -4.10 6.13 -2.10
CA GLU A 62 -4.62 5.77 -3.42
C GLU A 62 -5.97 6.46 -3.62
N ILE A 63 -6.10 7.18 -4.73
CA ILE A 63 -7.35 7.86 -5.11
C ILE A 63 -7.82 7.27 -6.44
N ILE A 64 -9.07 6.81 -6.47
CA ILE A 64 -9.72 6.29 -7.67
C ILE A 64 -10.81 7.28 -8.08
N ASN A 65 -10.60 7.99 -9.18
CA ASN A 65 -11.66 8.80 -9.77
C ASN A 65 -12.51 7.92 -10.69
N ARG A 66 -13.80 7.74 -10.33
CA ARG A 66 -14.76 6.93 -11.10
C ARG A 66 -15.69 7.76 -11.98
N ASP A 67 -15.53 9.07 -11.97
CA ASP A 67 -16.47 9.99 -12.61
C ASP A 67 -16.20 10.16 -14.11
N ASN A 68 -15.06 9.67 -14.62
CA ASN A 68 -14.67 9.83 -16.03
C ASN A 68 -14.24 8.49 -16.64
N ILE A 69 -14.78 8.08 -17.79
CA ILE A 69 -14.58 6.73 -18.38
C ILE A 69 -13.09 6.40 -18.66
N ASP A 70 -12.26 7.41 -18.93
CA ASP A 70 -10.80 7.29 -19.05
C ASP A 70 -10.09 7.22 -17.67
N THR A 71 -10.78 6.59 -16.71
CA THR A 71 -10.48 6.63 -15.28
C THR A 71 -8.99 6.42 -14.94
N GLU A 72 -8.44 7.41 -14.24
CA GLU A 72 -7.09 7.38 -13.68
C GLU A 72 -7.16 7.02 -12.18
N ARG A 73 -6.26 6.14 -11.77
CA ARG A 73 -5.92 5.82 -10.38
C ARG A 73 -4.66 6.59 -10.04
N GLU A 74 -4.75 7.44 -9.03
CA GLU A 74 -3.63 8.23 -8.53
C GLU A 74 -3.00 7.53 -7.33
N CYS A 75 -1.73 7.18 -7.44
CA CYS A 75 -0.95 6.52 -6.41
C CYS A 75 0.05 7.50 -5.78
N TYR A 76 -0.10 7.77 -4.49
CA TYR A 76 0.78 8.68 -3.75
C TYR A 76 1.79 7.87 -2.94
N TYR A 77 3.08 8.03 -3.23
CA TYR A 77 4.18 7.31 -2.59
C TYR A 77 5.05 8.23 -1.76
N LYS A 78 5.30 7.86 -0.52
CA LYS A 78 6.21 8.56 0.37
C LYS A 78 7.62 8.01 0.24
N CYS A 79 8.54 8.83 -0.29
CA CYS A 79 9.96 8.48 -0.47
C CYS A 79 10.83 8.96 0.69
N SER A 80 10.38 9.96 1.44
CA SER A 80 11.01 10.46 2.66
C SER A 80 9.97 11.18 3.52
N ASN A 81 10.36 11.66 4.72
CA ASN A 81 9.44 12.38 5.60
C ASN A 81 8.85 13.67 4.99
N LYS A 82 9.45 14.19 3.92
CA LYS A 82 9.07 15.47 3.30
C LYS A 82 8.72 15.36 1.82
N GLU A 83 8.79 14.16 1.24
CA GLU A 83 8.61 13.98 -0.20
C GLU A 83 7.57 12.92 -0.50
N VAL A 84 6.63 13.32 -1.35
CA VAL A 84 5.59 12.46 -1.91
C VAL A 84 5.70 12.52 -3.43
N VAL A 85 5.64 11.35 -4.06
CA VAL A 85 5.62 11.18 -5.50
C VAL A 85 4.23 10.69 -5.90
N ARG A 86 3.63 11.31 -6.90
CA ARG A 86 2.36 10.88 -7.49
C ARG A 86 2.64 10.10 -8.78
N VAL A 87 1.98 8.95 -8.93
CA VAL A 87 2.01 8.13 -10.14
C VAL A 87 0.57 7.87 -10.56
N ASP A 88 0.24 8.25 -11.77
CA ASP A 88 -1.09 8.03 -12.34
C ASP A 88 -1.06 6.77 -13.19
N THR A 89 -2.07 5.91 -13.02
CA THR A 89 -2.19 4.63 -13.71
C THR A 89 -3.65 4.39 -14.10
N SER A 90 -3.92 3.47 -15.02
CA SER A 90 -5.31 3.14 -15.36
C SER A 90 -5.97 2.38 -14.20
N ILE A 91 -7.30 2.48 -14.04
CA ILE A 91 -8.03 1.74 -12.98
C ILE A 91 -7.73 0.23 -12.94
N GLY A 92 -7.46 -0.40 -14.09
CA GLY A 92 -7.13 -1.82 -14.18
C GLY A 92 -5.80 -2.22 -13.51
N TYR A 93 -4.94 -1.25 -13.23
CA TYR A 93 -3.62 -1.48 -12.64
C TYR A 93 -3.59 -0.94 -11.22
N PRO A 94 -3.59 -1.82 -10.20
CA PRO A 94 -3.52 -1.37 -8.82
C PRO A 94 -2.17 -0.74 -8.48
N CYS A 95 -2.18 0.19 -7.52
CA CYS A 95 -0.95 0.76 -7.00
C CYS A 95 -0.07 -0.35 -6.40
N GLU A 96 1.21 -0.33 -6.75
CA GLU A 96 2.18 -1.20 -6.08
C GLU A 96 2.37 -0.72 -4.64
N LYS A 97 2.73 -1.63 -3.73
CA LYS A 97 2.97 -1.26 -2.33
C LYS A 97 4.25 -0.45 -2.16
N LEU A 98 5.20 -0.63 -3.08
CA LEU A 98 6.53 -0.06 -3.02
C LEU A 98 7.03 0.18 -4.44
N ILE A 99 7.60 1.36 -4.68
CA ILE A 99 8.30 1.69 -5.91
C ILE A 99 9.73 2.10 -5.61
N ILE A 100 10.60 2.01 -6.61
CA ILE A 100 11.99 2.47 -6.52
C ILE A 100 12.15 3.71 -7.39
N GLU A 101 12.45 4.84 -6.77
CA GLU A 101 12.79 6.07 -7.46
C GLU A 101 14.32 6.17 -7.60
N VAL A 102 14.81 6.36 -8.83
CA VAL A 102 16.24 6.55 -9.08
C VAL A 102 16.52 8.04 -9.15
N ARG A 103 17.33 8.54 -8.20
CA ARG A 103 17.70 9.96 -8.12
C ARG A 103 19.19 10.19 -8.31
N ASP A 104 19.51 11.32 -8.92
CA ASP A 104 20.87 11.81 -9.02
C ASP A 104 21.27 12.57 -7.75
N ARG A 105 22.17 11.99 -6.93
CA ARG A 105 22.68 12.67 -5.73
C ARG A 105 23.69 13.74 -6.17
N LYS A 106 23.26 15.00 -6.22
CA LYS A 106 24.18 16.14 -6.36
C LYS A 106 25.01 16.27 -5.07
N ASN A 107 26.32 16.16 -5.18
CA ASN A 107 27.22 16.54 -4.09
C ASN A 107 27.01 18.04 -3.83
N LYS A 108 26.39 18.39 -2.69
CA LYS A 108 26.44 19.76 -2.17
C LYS A 108 27.84 19.98 -1.58
N ASN A 109 28.82 20.22 -2.45
CA ASN A 109 30.03 20.91 -2.04
C ASN A 109 29.81 22.40 -2.37
N LYS A 110 29.41 23.17 -1.36
CA LYS A 110 29.73 24.59 -1.29
C LYS A 110 29.76 25.02 0.17
#